data_AF-A0A1V0PZJ6-F1
#
_entry.id   AF-A0A1V0PZJ6-F1
#
_cell.length_a   1.000
_cell.length_b   1.000
_cell.length_c   1.000
_cell.angle_alpha   90.00
_cell.angle_beta   90.00
_cell.angle_gamma   90.00
#
_symmetry.space_group_name_H-M   'P 1'
#
loop_
_entity.id
_entity.type
_entity.pdbx_description
1 polymer ?
#
loop_
_entity_poly.entity_id
_entity_poly.type
_entity_poly.pdbx_seq_one_letter_code
_entity_poly.pdbx_strand_id
1 'polypeptide(L)'
;MSKFRNLVIGTALVSTLSAAPAFAEKFGLGRPALPEEVAAWNVDVAPDGTGLPAGSGSVEDGEWLFSENCAVCHGEFAEGVDNWPKLAGGDDTLDHDDPLKTVGSYWPYLSTVWDYVHRSMPFGGAQTLEPDEVYAIVAYILYSNYIVEDDFVLSNENFLDVVMPNADGFIIDDRAETEYPQFSQQPCMTDCKESVQITMRAAVLDVTPEEVTENEAEAAAELKAAADAQDTAPIMMPDPMLVSAGEKVFKQCKSCHQIGENASHKVGPVLNGVVGRAAAQADGFKYSPALQNAGEEGLIWDHDTLDAYLESPRAVVQRGRMSFQGLRSEEDREAVIAYLRTFN
;
A
#
# COMPACT_ATOMS: atom_id res chain seq x y z
N MET A 1 -24.49 84.90 2.32
CA MET A 1 -23.65 85.31 3.47
C MET A 1 -23.61 84.12 4.43
N SER A 2 -22.61 83.22 4.35
CA SER A 2 -21.33 83.26 5.10
C SER A 2 -21.59 83.08 6.61
N LYS A 3 -21.03 82.14 7.40
CA LYS A 3 -19.68 81.54 7.54
C LYS A 3 -19.81 80.25 8.40
N PHE A 4 -19.29 79.08 8.03
CA PHE A 4 -17.93 78.54 8.28
C PHE A 4 -17.55 78.12 9.73
N ARG A 5 -17.30 76.80 9.88
CA ARG A 5 -16.19 76.07 10.58
C ARG A 5 -16.04 76.07 12.12
N ASN A 6 -16.00 74.83 12.66
CA ASN A 6 -14.90 74.17 13.43
C ASN A 6 -15.44 72.76 13.82
N LEU A 7 -15.03 71.59 13.28
CA LEU A 7 -13.75 70.87 13.23
C LEU A 7 -12.96 70.80 14.56
N VAL A 8 -13.23 69.77 15.38
CA VAL A 8 -12.29 69.02 16.25
C VAL A 8 -12.95 67.63 16.51
N ILE A 9 -12.63 66.59 15.74
CA ILE A 9 -11.74 65.46 16.09
C ILE A 9 -11.91 64.98 17.53
N GLY A 10 -12.56 63.82 17.72
CA GLY A 10 -12.70 63.18 19.03
C GLY A 10 -13.08 61.71 18.91
N THR A 11 -12.10 60.91 18.44
CA THR A 11 -11.88 59.49 18.78
C THR A 11 -13.09 58.55 18.79
N ALA A 12 -13.21 57.80 17.69
CA ALA A 12 -13.87 56.50 17.67
C ALA A 12 -13.18 55.58 18.70
N LEU A 13 -13.90 55.23 19.77
CA LEU A 13 -13.58 54.05 20.58
C LEU A 13 -13.96 52.83 19.74
N VAL A 14 -13.04 52.42 18.85
CA VAL A 14 -13.02 51.04 18.38
C VAL A 14 -12.58 50.23 19.58
N SER A 15 -13.54 49.65 20.28
CA SER A 15 -13.29 48.57 21.24
C SER A 15 -12.81 47.37 20.44
N THR A 16 -11.53 47.36 20.09
CA THR A 16 -10.83 46.12 19.76
C THR A 16 -10.98 45.23 20.98
N LEU A 17 -11.85 44.21 20.88
CA LEU A 17 -11.75 43.03 21.73
C LEU A 17 -10.39 42.42 21.42
N SER A 18 -9.38 42.87 22.14
CA SER A 18 -8.11 42.17 22.23
C SER A 18 -8.43 40.83 22.86
N ALA A 19 -8.41 39.77 22.06
CA ALA A 19 -8.41 38.41 22.57
C ALA A 19 -7.22 38.31 23.53
N ALA A 20 -7.50 38.33 24.83
CA ALA A 20 -6.49 38.16 25.85
C ALA A 20 -5.94 36.74 25.70
N PRO A 21 -4.61 36.56 25.60
CA PRO A 21 -4.04 35.23 25.47
C PRO A 21 -4.32 34.44 26.74
N ALA A 22 -4.93 33.27 26.59
CA ALA A 22 -5.25 32.38 27.68
C ALA A 22 -3.97 31.79 28.32
N PHE A 23 -3.75 32.11 29.59
CA PHE A 23 -3.17 31.25 30.65
C PHE A 23 -1.90 30.41 30.35
N ALA A 24 -0.83 31.00 29.81
CA ALA A 24 0.53 30.42 29.90
C ALA A 24 1.32 30.87 31.17
N GLU A 25 0.73 31.72 32.01
CA GLU A 25 1.49 32.52 32.97
C GLU A 25 1.92 31.83 34.28
N LYS A 26 1.45 30.61 34.62
CA LYS A 26 1.75 30.04 35.97
C LYS A 26 3.25 29.74 36.22
N PHE A 27 4.02 29.46 35.17
CA PHE A 27 5.46 29.21 35.26
C PHE A 27 6.30 30.09 34.31
N GLY A 28 5.67 30.93 33.49
CA GLY A 28 6.36 31.82 32.54
C GLY A 28 7.12 31.09 31.42
N LEU A 29 6.71 29.86 31.07
CA LEU A 29 7.31 29.08 30.00
C LEU A 29 6.42 29.09 28.75
N GLY A 30 7.05 29.15 27.58
CA GLY A 30 6.36 29.16 26.28
C GLY A 30 5.73 30.51 25.93
N ARG A 31 4.93 30.50 24.87
CA ARG A 31 4.10 31.62 24.43
C ARG A 31 2.73 31.11 23.96
N PRO A 32 1.70 31.97 23.89
CA PRO A 32 0.45 31.62 23.24
C PRO A 32 0.70 31.16 21.80
N ALA A 33 0.06 30.06 21.40
CA ALA A 33 0.07 29.60 20.01
C ALA A 33 -0.68 30.60 19.13
N LEU A 34 -0.15 30.88 17.95
CA LEU A 34 -0.84 31.71 16.97
C LEU A 34 -1.97 30.90 16.32
N PRO A 35 -3.08 31.54 15.90
CA PRO A 35 -4.17 30.84 15.21
C PRO A 35 -3.69 30.05 13.99
N GLU A 36 -2.71 30.57 13.24
CA GLU A 36 -2.16 29.92 12.05
C GLU A 36 -1.35 28.66 12.39
N GLU A 37 -0.70 28.64 13.56
CA GLU A 37 0.06 27.48 14.03
C GLU A 37 -0.87 26.37 14.50
N VAL A 38 -1.95 26.74 15.18
CA VAL A 38 -3.00 25.79 15.56
C VAL A 38 -3.65 25.22 14.31
N ALA A 39 -4.05 26.07 13.35
CA ALA A 39 -4.68 25.63 12.10
C ALA A 39 -3.79 24.69 11.27
N ALA A 40 -2.46 24.94 11.26
CA ALA A 40 -1.53 24.09 10.53
C ALA A 40 -1.31 22.71 11.16
N TRP A 41 -1.51 22.56 12.48
CA TRP A 41 -1.19 21.32 13.21
C TRP A 41 -2.42 20.54 13.64
N ASN A 42 -3.52 21.24 13.93
CA ASN A 42 -4.78 20.72 14.42
C ASN A 42 -5.74 20.47 13.25
N VAL A 43 -5.43 19.42 12.50
CA VAL A 43 -6.20 18.94 11.34
C VAL A 43 -6.93 17.62 11.64
N ASP A 44 -7.09 17.30 12.92
CA ASP A 44 -7.78 16.12 13.39
C ASP A 44 -9.28 16.19 13.11
N VAL A 45 -9.87 15.03 12.82
CA VAL A 45 -11.31 14.93 12.56
C VAL A 45 -11.96 13.95 13.51
N ALA A 46 -12.84 14.47 14.37
CA ALA A 46 -13.57 13.68 15.35
C ALA A 46 -14.74 12.91 14.71
N PRO A 47 -15.22 11.81 15.34
CA PRO A 47 -16.37 11.04 14.85
C PRO A 47 -17.68 11.84 14.70
N ASP A 48 -17.82 12.96 15.42
CA ASP A 48 -18.99 13.86 15.32
C ASP A 48 -18.86 14.90 14.19
N GLY A 49 -17.79 14.83 13.40
CA GLY A 49 -17.50 15.74 12.30
C GLY A 49 -16.74 17.00 12.69
N THR A 50 -16.42 17.20 13.97
CA THR A 50 -15.58 18.33 14.41
C THR A 50 -14.22 18.25 13.72
N GLY A 51 -13.81 19.35 13.08
CA GLY A 51 -12.54 19.45 12.36
C GLY A 51 -12.63 19.18 10.85
N LEU A 52 -13.80 18.75 10.33
CA LEU A 52 -13.97 18.56 8.89
C LEU A 52 -13.77 19.89 8.11
N PRO A 53 -12.86 19.95 7.12
CA PRO A 53 -12.76 21.09 6.21
C PRO A 53 -13.93 21.09 5.21
N ALA A 54 -14.32 22.27 4.74
CA ALA A 54 -15.28 22.37 3.64
C ALA A 54 -14.69 21.77 2.36
N GLY A 55 -15.48 20.98 1.63
CA GLY A 55 -15.03 20.32 0.41
C GLY A 55 -15.94 19.18 -0.02
N SER A 56 -15.63 18.60 -1.19
CA SER A 56 -16.33 17.44 -1.74
C SER A 56 -15.49 16.70 -2.78
N GLY A 57 -15.77 15.42 -2.98
CA GLY A 57 -15.13 14.61 -4.00
C GLY A 57 -15.97 13.39 -4.38
N SER A 58 -15.95 13.04 -5.66
CA SER A 58 -16.72 11.91 -6.21
C SER A 58 -15.92 10.61 -6.15
N VAL A 59 -16.62 9.47 -6.24
CA VAL A 59 -15.99 8.16 -6.41
C VAL A 59 -15.15 8.11 -7.68
N GLU A 60 -15.61 8.69 -8.79
CA GLU A 60 -14.89 8.73 -10.08
C GLU A 60 -13.57 9.49 -9.97
N ASP A 61 -13.58 10.69 -9.37
CA ASP A 61 -12.34 11.45 -9.12
C ASP A 61 -11.42 10.68 -8.17
N GLY A 62 -12.02 9.99 -7.21
CA GLY A 62 -11.34 9.21 -6.19
C GLY A 62 -10.59 8.02 -6.77
N GLU A 63 -11.21 7.28 -7.70
CA GLU A 63 -10.57 6.17 -8.42
C GLU A 63 -9.29 6.65 -9.11
N TRP A 64 -9.36 7.78 -9.79
CA TRP A 64 -8.22 8.34 -10.51
C TRP A 64 -7.08 8.74 -9.57
N LEU A 65 -7.41 9.49 -8.50
CA LEU A 65 -6.46 9.89 -7.47
C LEU A 65 -5.86 8.69 -6.74
N PHE A 66 -6.67 7.65 -6.48
CA PHE A 66 -6.23 6.42 -5.83
C PHE A 66 -5.26 5.64 -6.72
N SER A 67 -5.53 5.54 -8.03
CA SER A 67 -4.65 4.90 -9.01
C SER A 67 -3.27 5.58 -9.05
N GLU A 68 -3.23 6.91 -9.03
CA GLU A 68 -1.98 7.67 -9.08
C GLU A 68 -1.17 7.64 -7.77
N ASN A 69 -1.83 7.69 -6.62
CA ASN A 69 -1.17 7.97 -5.35
C ASN A 69 -1.16 6.78 -4.37
N CYS A 70 -2.04 5.79 -4.56
CA CYS A 70 -2.32 4.77 -3.56
C CYS A 70 -2.15 3.33 -4.09
N ALA A 71 -2.57 3.07 -5.33
CA ALA A 71 -2.73 1.72 -5.88
C ALA A 71 -1.43 0.92 -5.98
N VAL A 72 -0.28 1.59 -6.06
CA VAL A 72 1.05 0.93 -6.05
C VAL A 72 1.26 0.04 -4.81
N CYS A 73 0.66 0.41 -3.68
CA CYS A 73 0.69 -0.37 -2.45
C CYS A 73 -0.67 -1.00 -2.15
N HIS A 74 -1.76 -0.27 -2.36
CA HIS A 74 -3.09 -0.70 -1.92
C HIS A 74 -3.92 -1.44 -2.98
N GLY A 75 -3.40 -1.66 -4.19
CA GLY A 75 -4.13 -2.35 -5.27
C GLY A 75 -5.07 -1.39 -6.01
N GLU A 76 -5.58 -1.75 -7.18
CA GLU A 76 -6.45 -0.83 -7.94
C GLU A 76 -7.80 -0.67 -7.24
N PHE A 77 -8.28 -1.73 -6.60
CA PHE A 77 -9.58 -1.83 -5.92
C PHE A 77 -9.42 -1.80 -4.39
N ALA A 78 -8.33 -1.22 -3.90
CA ALA A 78 -8.00 -1.14 -2.48
C ALA A 78 -7.81 -2.52 -1.79
N GLU A 79 -7.54 -3.59 -2.56
CA GLU A 79 -7.43 -4.99 -2.14
C GLU A 79 -6.06 -5.37 -1.55
N GLY A 80 -5.09 -4.45 -1.59
CA GLY A 80 -3.70 -4.62 -1.15
C GLY A 80 -2.81 -5.35 -2.16
N VAL A 81 -1.56 -4.86 -2.32
CA VAL A 81 -0.53 -5.50 -3.15
C VAL A 81 0.54 -6.12 -2.26
N ASP A 82 0.88 -7.39 -2.52
CA ASP A 82 1.84 -8.17 -1.72
C ASP A 82 1.46 -8.18 -0.22
N ASN A 83 2.28 -7.58 0.64
CA ASN A 83 2.05 -7.50 2.08
C ASN A 83 1.59 -6.11 2.55
N TRP A 84 1.28 -5.20 1.63
CA TRP A 84 0.71 -3.91 1.99
C TRP A 84 -0.74 -4.06 2.49
N PRO A 85 -1.21 -3.12 3.33
CA PRO A 85 -2.55 -3.21 3.92
C PRO A 85 -3.65 -3.26 2.87
N LYS A 86 -4.61 -4.17 3.07
CA LYS A 86 -5.88 -4.20 2.34
C LYS A 86 -6.80 -3.17 2.97
N LEU A 87 -7.36 -2.27 2.17
CA LEU A 87 -8.30 -1.26 2.63
C LEU A 87 -9.76 -1.71 2.41
N ALA A 88 -9.98 -2.67 1.52
CA ALA A 88 -11.29 -3.25 1.24
C ALA A 88 -11.35 -4.79 1.42
N GLY A 89 -12.54 -5.28 1.75
CA GLY A 89 -12.87 -6.70 1.93
C GLY A 89 -12.78 -7.18 3.38
N GLY A 90 -12.97 -8.48 3.60
CA GLY A 90 -12.92 -9.07 4.95
C GLY A 90 -14.24 -8.98 5.71
N ASP A 91 -15.33 -8.65 5.03
CA ASP A 91 -16.69 -8.73 5.54
C ASP A 91 -16.96 -10.14 6.12
N ASP A 92 -17.64 -10.19 7.27
CA ASP A 92 -17.96 -11.42 7.99
C ASP A 92 -16.76 -12.31 8.36
N THR A 93 -15.55 -11.74 8.50
CA THR A 93 -14.36 -12.52 8.90
C THR A 93 -13.90 -12.31 10.34
N LEU A 94 -14.55 -11.41 11.11
CA LEU A 94 -14.05 -10.98 12.42
C LEU A 94 -14.01 -12.09 13.49
N ASP A 95 -14.74 -13.18 13.29
CA ASP A 95 -14.79 -14.35 14.19
C ASP A 95 -13.98 -15.55 13.67
N HIS A 96 -13.26 -15.39 12.54
CA HIS A 96 -12.36 -16.41 12.01
C HIS A 96 -11.04 -16.49 12.77
N ASP A 97 -10.31 -17.60 12.61
CA ASP A 97 -8.96 -17.77 13.18
C ASP A 97 -7.95 -16.74 12.66
N ASP A 98 -8.13 -16.25 11.43
CA ASP A 98 -7.34 -15.20 10.78
C ASP A 98 -8.27 -14.14 10.16
N PRO A 99 -8.72 -13.14 10.95
CA PRO A 99 -9.67 -12.14 10.50
C PRO A 99 -9.02 -11.11 9.58
N LEU A 100 -9.69 -10.77 8.48
CA LEU A 100 -9.26 -9.69 7.58
C LEU A 100 -9.92 -8.37 8.00
N LYS A 101 -9.15 -7.54 8.70
CA LYS A 101 -9.62 -6.28 9.29
C LYS A 101 -9.28 -5.09 8.39
N THR A 102 -10.28 -4.53 7.72
CA THR A 102 -10.15 -3.44 6.75
C THR A 102 -11.02 -2.25 7.16
N VAL A 103 -11.10 -1.22 6.30
CA VAL A 103 -11.98 -0.07 6.51
C VAL A 103 -13.44 -0.52 6.58
N GLY A 104 -13.91 -1.34 5.64
CA GLY A 104 -15.30 -1.81 5.63
C GLY A 104 -15.62 -2.84 6.71
N SER A 105 -14.70 -3.76 7.00
CA SER A 105 -14.99 -4.87 7.92
C SER A 105 -14.80 -4.54 9.39
N TYR A 106 -13.95 -3.57 9.74
CA TYR A 106 -13.53 -3.36 11.13
C TYR A 106 -13.62 -1.93 11.63
N TRP A 107 -13.40 -0.91 10.78
CA TRP A 107 -13.28 0.46 11.29
C TRP A 107 -14.64 1.05 11.68
N PRO A 108 -14.76 1.74 12.84
CA PRO A 108 -16.06 2.20 13.33
C PRO A 108 -16.49 3.56 12.76
N TYR A 109 -15.54 4.41 12.35
CA TYR A 109 -15.82 5.80 11.98
C TYR A 109 -15.12 6.21 10.69
N LEU A 110 -15.87 6.87 9.80
CA LEU A 110 -15.34 7.46 8.57
C LEU A 110 -14.33 8.57 8.86
N SER A 111 -14.50 9.28 9.98
CA SER A 111 -13.58 10.35 10.41
C SER A 111 -12.14 9.87 10.57
N THR A 112 -11.93 8.61 11.01
CA THR A 112 -10.60 8.04 11.15
C THR A 112 -9.95 7.80 9.80
N VAL A 113 -10.73 7.37 8.79
CA VAL A 113 -10.24 7.20 7.41
C VAL A 113 -9.83 8.57 6.86
N TRP A 114 -10.69 9.57 7.03
CA TRP A 114 -10.44 10.95 6.62
C TRP A 114 -9.14 11.53 7.18
N ASP A 115 -9.06 11.62 8.51
CA ASP A 115 -7.93 12.20 9.22
C ASP A 115 -6.64 11.47 8.87
N TYR A 116 -6.65 10.13 8.91
CA TYR A 116 -5.46 9.35 8.64
C TYR A 116 -4.95 9.52 7.21
N VAL A 117 -5.84 9.51 6.20
CA VAL A 117 -5.44 9.71 4.80
C VAL A 117 -4.87 11.12 4.62
N HIS A 118 -5.57 12.16 5.07
CA HIS A 118 -5.11 13.55 4.96
C HIS A 118 -3.77 13.79 5.68
N ARG A 119 -3.61 13.23 6.88
CA ARG A 119 -2.48 13.51 7.76
C ARG A 119 -1.24 12.67 7.43
N SER A 120 -1.43 11.44 6.95
CA SER A 120 -0.38 10.41 6.95
C SER A 120 -0.20 9.68 5.62
N MET A 121 -1.02 9.96 4.60
CA MET A 121 -0.89 9.37 3.27
C MET A 121 -0.63 10.43 2.19
N PRO A 122 0.00 10.07 1.06
CA PRO A 122 0.61 8.76 0.74
C PRO A 122 1.84 8.41 1.60
N PHE A 123 2.11 7.12 1.81
CA PHE A 123 3.27 6.68 2.59
C PHE A 123 4.58 7.13 1.93
N GLY A 124 5.41 7.87 2.67
CA GLY A 124 6.64 8.50 2.15
C GLY A 124 6.44 9.91 1.56
N GLY A 125 5.19 10.36 1.42
CA GLY A 125 4.81 11.68 0.91
C GLY A 125 3.57 12.24 1.58
N ALA A 126 3.45 12.10 2.90
CA ALA A 126 2.26 12.53 3.64
C ALA A 126 2.04 14.06 3.61
N GLN A 127 0.80 14.49 3.87
CA GLN A 127 0.39 15.90 3.90
C GLN A 127 0.53 16.62 2.54
N THR A 128 0.37 15.88 1.44
CA THR A 128 0.38 16.44 0.07
C THR A 128 -1.01 16.52 -0.56
N LEU A 129 -2.02 15.93 0.08
CA LEU A 129 -3.39 15.89 -0.44
C LEU A 129 -4.19 17.08 0.08
N GLU A 130 -4.91 17.73 -0.83
CA GLU A 130 -5.87 18.78 -0.50
C GLU A 130 -7.21 18.19 -0.03
N PRO A 131 -8.03 18.93 0.74
CA PRO A 131 -9.29 18.42 1.26
C PRO A 131 -10.20 17.75 0.23
N ASP A 132 -10.41 18.34 -0.95
CA ASP A 132 -11.26 17.75 -2.00
C ASP A 132 -10.71 16.42 -2.52
N GLU A 133 -9.38 16.28 -2.62
CA GLU A 133 -8.72 15.04 -3.06
C GLU A 133 -8.91 13.92 -2.03
N VAL A 134 -8.86 14.27 -0.74
CA VAL A 134 -9.14 13.31 0.33
C VAL A 134 -10.62 12.86 0.24
N TYR A 135 -11.57 13.75 -0.12
CA TYR A 135 -13.03 13.44 -0.23
C TYR A 135 -13.26 12.43 -1.31
N ALA A 136 -12.62 12.65 -2.45
CA ALA A 136 -12.64 11.75 -3.56
C ALA A 136 -12.04 10.37 -3.19
N ILE A 137 -10.82 10.34 -2.62
CA ILE A 137 -10.16 9.09 -2.21
C ILE A 137 -11.00 8.29 -1.20
N VAL A 138 -11.56 8.97 -0.19
CA VAL A 138 -12.39 8.30 0.82
C VAL A 138 -13.71 7.81 0.22
N ALA A 139 -14.34 8.56 -0.68
CA ALA A 139 -15.51 8.09 -1.43
C ALA A 139 -15.17 6.81 -2.21
N TYR A 140 -14.02 6.75 -2.87
CA TYR A 140 -13.56 5.56 -3.59
C TYR A 140 -13.29 4.36 -2.66
N ILE A 141 -12.72 4.58 -1.48
CA ILE A 141 -12.54 3.51 -0.47
C ILE A 141 -13.90 2.98 0.01
N LEU A 142 -14.89 3.86 0.22
CA LEU A 142 -16.25 3.46 0.57
C LEU A 142 -16.90 2.61 -0.53
N TYR A 143 -16.76 3.04 -1.79
CA TYR A 143 -17.23 2.29 -2.95
C TYR A 143 -16.55 0.92 -3.07
N SER A 144 -15.23 0.85 -2.87
CA SER A 144 -14.45 -0.40 -2.88
C SER A 144 -14.90 -1.38 -1.78
N ASN A 145 -15.54 -0.89 -0.72
CA ASN A 145 -16.13 -1.68 0.36
C ASN A 145 -17.64 -1.91 0.19
N TYR A 146 -18.23 -1.57 -0.96
CA TYR A 146 -19.67 -1.69 -1.24
C TYR A 146 -20.57 -0.92 -0.27
N ILE A 147 -20.07 0.17 0.32
CA ILE A 147 -20.84 1.02 1.26
C ILE A 147 -21.65 2.08 0.51
N VAL A 148 -21.16 2.53 -0.64
CA VAL A 148 -21.78 3.54 -1.51
C VAL A 148 -21.72 3.09 -2.97
N GLU A 149 -22.57 3.69 -3.81
CA GLU A 149 -22.59 3.44 -5.26
C GLU A 149 -21.53 4.28 -6.00
N ASP A 150 -21.32 3.99 -7.30
CA ASP A 150 -20.29 4.60 -8.14
C ASP A 150 -20.51 6.09 -8.47
N ASP A 151 -21.76 6.58 -8.36
CA ASP A 151 -22.12 7.98 -8.58
C ASP A 151 -22.09 8.84 -7.29
N PHE A 152 -21.65 8.25 -6.17
CA PHE A 152 -21.63 8.92 -4.88
C PHE A 152 -20.61 10.07 -4.82
N VAL A 153 -21.01 11.15 -4.13
CA VAL A 153 -20.16 12.30 -3.84
C VAL A 153 -20.13 12.52 -2.34
N LEU A 154 -18.95 12.36 -1.74
CA LEU A 154 -18.74 12.64 -0.33
C LEU A 154 -18.44 14.13 -0.15
N SER A 155 -19.01 14.75 0.87
CA SER A 155 -18.75 16.14 1.22
C SER A 155 -18.80 16.34 2.72
N ASN A 156 -18.36 17.52 3.17
CA ASN A 156 -18.54 17.92 4.56
C ASN A 156 -20.01 18.01 5.01
N GLU A 157 -20.96 18.08 4.07
CA GLU A 157 -22.39 18.23 4.38
C GLU A 157 -23.08 16.89 4.63
N ASN A 158 -22.64 15.81 3.96
CA ASN A 158 -23.22 14.47 4.06
C ASN A 158 -22.30 13.45 4.76
N PHE A 159 -21.13 13.88 5.24
CA PHE A 159 -20.13 13.00 5.85
C PHE A 159 -20.69 12.12 6.98
N LEU A 160 -21.57 12.70 7.81
CA LEU A 160 -22.16 12.02 8.97
C LEU A 160 -23.35 11.12 8.62
N ASP A 161 -23.81 11.15 7.36
CA ASP A 161 -24.87 10.25 6.89
C ASP A 161 -24.32 8.84 6.59
N VAL A 162 -23.00 8.71 6.43
CA VAL A 162 -22.31 7.43 6.20
C VAL A 162 -22.08 6.71 7.53
N VAL A 163 -22.72 5.55 7.69
CA VAL A 163 -22.52 4.68 8.86
C VAL A 163 -21.64 3.50 8.46
N MET A 164 -20.51 3.32 9.14
CA MET A 164 -19.59 2.20 8.90
C MET A 164 -20.20 0.88 9.41
N PRO A 165 -19.97 -0.27 8.74
CA PRO A 165 -20.59 -1.53 9.13
C PRO A 165 -20.29 -1.97 10.57
N ASN A 166 -19.10 -1.66 11.08
CA ASN A 166 -18.65 -2.05 12.42
C ASN A 166 -18.68 -0.87 13.44
N ALA A 167 -19.58 0.11 13.25
CA ALA A 167 -19.68 1.29 14.14
C ALA A 167 -19.86 0.93 15.62
N ASP A 168 -20.63 -0.12 15.92
CA ASP A 168 -20.91 -0.59 17.29
C ASP A 168 -19.99 -1.76 17.73
N GLY A 169 -18.95 -2.08 16.95
CA GLY A 169 -18.10 -3.26 17.16
C GLY A 169 -17.03 -3.14 18.24
N PHE A 170 -17.00 -2.03 18.98
CA PHE A 170 -15.95 -1.72 19.95
C PHE A 170 -16.52 -1.49 21.34
N ILE A 171 -15.78 -1.96 22.34
CA ILE A 171 -16.08 -1.74 23.76
C ILE A 171 -14.95 -0.96 24.41
N ILE A 172 -15.28 -0.26 25.50
CA ILE A 172 -14.26 0.25 26.42
C ILE A 172 -13.63 -0.93 27.15
N ASP A 173 -12.33 -0.86 27.40
CA ASP A 173 -11.56 -1.87 28.13
C ASP A 173 -12.27 -2.33 29.41
N ASP A 174 -12.69 -3.60 29.43
CA ASP A 174 -13.47 -4.22 30.50
C ASP A 174 -12.65 -5.20 31.34
N ARG A 175 -11.30 -5.25 31.16
CA ARG A 175 -10.42 -6.21 31.86
C ARG A 175 -10.50 -6.11 33.37
N ALA A 176 -10.86 -4.95 33.92
CA ALA A 176 -11.13 -4.78 35.34
C ALA A 176 -12.27 -5.66 35.87
N GLU A 177 -13.21 -6.01 35.00
CA GLU A 177 -14.38 -6.85 35.30
C GLU A 177 -14.15 -8.29 34.84
N THR A 178 -13.57 -8.48 33.65
CA THR A 178 -13.45 -9.80 33.01
C THR A 178 -12.18 -10.55 33.38
N GLU A 179 -11.06 -9.87 33.63
CA GLU A 179 -9.74 -10.52 33.79
C GLU A 179 -9.15 -10.34 35.19
N TYR A 180 -9.09 -9.11 35.70
CA TYR A 180 -8.37 -8.80 36.94
C TYR A 180 -8.87 -9.61 38.13
N PRO A 181 -10.19 -9.86 38.31
CA PRO A 181 -10.68 -10.74 39.36
C PRO A 181 -10.18 -12.18 39.22
N GLN A 182 -9.93 -12.66 37.99
CA GLN A 182 -9.39 -13.99 37.74
C GLN A 182 -7.88 -14.06 38.02
N PHE A 183 -7.13 -13.03 37.60
CA PHE A 183 -5.67 -13.03 37.66
C PHE A 183 -5.08 -12.47 38.95
N SER A 184 -5.87 -11.80 39.78
CA SER A 184 -5.43 -11.27 41.09
C SER A 184 -5.68 -12.24 42.25
N GLN A 185 -6.05 -13.49 41.97
CA GLN A 185 -6.20 -14.52 42.98
C GLN A 185 -4.82 -14.97 43.51
N GLN A 186 -4.80 -15.60 44.69
CA GLN A 186 -3.56 -16.17 45.22
C GLN A 186 -3.05 -17.28 44.28
N PRO A 187 -1.81 -17.20 43.76
CA PRO A 187 -1.30 -18.20 42.84
C PRO A 187 -1.04 -19.53 43.55
N CYS A 188 -1.08 -20.63 42.80
CA CYS A 188 -0.62 -21.92 43.29
C CYS A 188 0.91 -21.90 43.51
N MET A 189 1.37 -22.47 44.62
CA MET A 189 2.79 -22.50 45.00
C MET A 189 3.43 -23.89 44.92
N THR A 190 2.65 -24.96 45.09
CA THR A 190 3.16 -26.34 45.17
C THR A 190 2.20 -27.28 44.45
N ASP A 191 2.73 -28.27 43.73
CA ASP A 191 1.98 -29.32 43.03
C ASP A 191 0.90 -28.79 42.04
N CYS A 192 1.23 -27.73 41.30
CA CYS A 192 0.25 -26.95 40.55
C CYS A 192 -0.24 -27.55 39.23
N LYS A 193 0.46 -28.54 38.67
CA LYS A 193 0.12 -29.19 37.40
C LYS A 193 0.46 -30.67 37.47
N GLU A 194 -0.37 -31.49 36.85
CA GLU A 194 -0.15 -32.94 36.74
C GLU A 194 0.85 -33.30 35.63
N SER A 195 1.00 -32.45 34.60
CA SER A 195 1.88 -32.68 33.45
C SER A 195 2.44 -31.39 32.87
N VAL A 196 3.61 -31.51 32.23
CA VAL A 196 4.37 -30.43 31.58
C VAL A 196 4.72 -30.79 30.14
N GLN A 197 3.80 -31.46 29.44
CA GLN A 197 4.00 -31.84 28.04
C GLN A 197 4.25 -30.62 27.15
N ILE A 198 5.28 -30.70 26.31
CA ILE A 198 5.60 -29.68 25.32
C ILE A 198 4.62 -29.81 24.15
N THR A 199 3.86 -28.75 23.87
CA THR A 199 2.89 -28.70 22.76
C THR A 199 3.38 -27.90 21.55
N MET A 200 4.27 -26.94 21.77
CA MET A 200 4.82 -26.08 20.72
C MET A 200 6.29 -25.76 20.99
N ARG A 201 7.10 -25.63 19.93
CA ARG A 201 8.51 -25.22 19.99
C ARG A 201 8.78 -24.18 18.92
N ALA A 202 9.30 -23.01 19.29
CA ALA A 202 9.61 -21.94 18.35
C ALA A 202 10.61 -22.38 17.25
N ALA A 203 11.54 -23.28 17.59
CA ALA A 203 12.49 -23.89 16.65
C ALA A 203 11.82 -24.73 15.54
N VAL A 204 10.50 -24.98 15.59
CA VAL A 204 9.77 -25.62 14.49
C VAL A 204 9.39 -24.60 13.41
N LEU A 205 9.16 -23.34 13.78
CA LEU A 205 8.87 -22.26 12.83
C LEU A 205 10.14 -21.74 12.16
N ASP A 206 11.24 -21.67 12.92
CA ASP A 206 12.59 -21.33 12.42
C ASP A 206 12.67 -20.04 11.58
N VAL A 207 11.97 -19.00 12.04
CA VAL A 207 11.94 -17.66 11.43
C VAL A 207 12.72 -16.61 12.24
N THR A 208 13.51 -17.06 13.22
CA THR A 208 14.33 -16.17 14.05
C THR A 208 15.67 -15.98 13.35
N PRO A 209 16.12 -14.74 13.06
CA PRO A 209 17.44 -14.53 12.47
C PRO A 209 18.54 -15.16 13.33
N GLU A 210 19.43 -15.91 12.70
CA GLU A 210 20.57 -16.53 13.37
C GLU A 210 21.76 -15.56 13.40
N GLU A 211 22.52 -15.57 14.50
CA GLU A 211 23.85 -15.00 14.51
C GLU A 211 24.77 -15.98 13.77
N VAL A 212 25.41 -15.53 12.69
CA VAL A 212 26.36 -16.37 11.95
C VAL A 212 27.56 -16.64 12.86
N THR A 213 27.68 -17.86 13.37
CA THR A 213 28.87 -18.25 14.13
C THR A 213 30.03 -18.56 13.17
N GLU A 214 31.28 -18.30 13.60
CA GLU A 214 32.47 -18.56 12.77
C GLU A 214 32.53 -20.01 12.24
N ASN A 215 31.98 -20.98 13.01
CA ASN A 215 31.92 -22.39 12.61
C ASN A 215 30.88 -22.67 11.51
N GLU A 216 29.78 -21.91 11.45
CA GLU A 216 28.78 -22.04 10.38
C GLU A 216 29.25 -21.34 9.11
N ALA A 217 30.03 -20.26 9.23
CA ALA A 217 30.72 -19.63 8.11
C ALA A 217 31.80 -20.55 7.51
N GLU A 218 32.55 -21.27 8.34
CA GLU A 218 33.52 -22.28 7.89
C GLU A 218 32.83 -23.52 7.29
N ALA A 219 31.75 -24.02 7.90
CA ALA A 219 30.98 -25.13 7.34
C ALA A 219 30.30 -24.76 6.00
N ALA A 220 29.77 -23.54 5.89
CA ALA A 220 29.23 -23.01 4.63
C ALA A 220 30.35 -22.80 3.59
N ALA A 221 31.55 -22.39 4.00
CA ALA A 221 32.71 -22.26 3.12
C ALA A 221 33.25 -23.64 2.65
N GLU A 222 33.24 -24.66 3.51
CA GLU A 222 33.60 -26.03 3.13
C GLU A 222 32.55 -26.67 2.21
N LEU A 223 31.26 -26.43 2.45
CA LEU A 223 30.17 -26.84 1.55
C LEU A 223 30.27 -26.14 0.19
N LYS A 224 30.63 -24.86 0.16
CA LYS A 224 30.85 -24.09 -1.06
C LYS A 224 32.10 -24.54 -1.82
N ALA A 225 33.20 -24.84 -1.11
CA ALA A 225 34.44 -25.35 -1.69
C ALA A 225 34.30 -26.79 -2.21
N ALA A 226 33.47 -27.63 -1.58
CA ALA A 226 33.15 -28.96 -2.07
C ALA A 226 32.23 -28.94 -3.29
N ALA A 227 31.33 -27.94 -3.39
CA ALA A 227 30.50 -27.71 -4.57
C ALA A 227 31.31 -27.14 -5.76
N ASP A 228 32.26 -26.24 -5.51
CA ASP A 228 33.13 -25.63 -6.54
C ASP A 228 34.20 -26.59 -7.10
N ALA A 229 34.49 -27.71 -6.41
CA ALA A 229 35.50 -28.68 -6.84
C ALA A 229 34.99 -29.70 -7.87
N GLN A 230 33.69 -29.70 -8.20
CA GLN A 230 33.08 -30.61 -9.17
C GLN A 230 32.32 -29.89 -10.28
N ASP A 231 32.88 -28.86 -10.94
CA ASP A 231 32.45 -28.62 -12.31
C ASP A 231 33.53 -27.93 -13.16
N THR A 232 34.05 -28.67 -14.13
CA THR A 232 34.98 -28.16 -15.14
C THR A 232 34.41 -28.46 -16.52
N ALA A 233 33.35 -27.75 -16.93
CA ALA A 233 33.05 -27.41 -18.32
C ALA A 233 31.89 -26.38 -18.38
N PRO A 234 31.94 -25.37 -19.27
CA PRO A 234 30.94 -24.31 -19.29
C PRO A 234 29.68 -24.76 -20.04
N ILE A 235 28.58 -24.95 -19.31
CA ILE A 235 27.24 -24.75 -19.85
C ILE A 235 26.68 -23.54 -19.13
N MET A 236 26.36 -22.51 -19.90
CA MET A 236 25.82 -21.23 -19.42
C MET A 236 24.38 -21.45 -18.92
N MET A 237 24.23 -22.07 -17.75
CA MET A 237 23.00 -21.98 -16.98
C MET A 237 23.00 -20.65 -16.24
N PRO A 238 21.86 -19.91 -16.24
CA PRO A 238 21.76 -18.66 -15.52
C PRO A 238 22.00 -18.88 -14.03
N ASP A 239 22.70 -17.94 -13.40
CA ASP A 239 22.99 -17.95 -11.96
C ASP A 239 21.71 -18.30 -11.17
N PRO A 240 21.69 -19.38 -10.37
CA PRO A 240 20.52 -19.79 -9.61
C PRO A 240 19.96 -18.69 -8.70
N MET A 241 20.82 -17.81 -8.16
CA MET A 241 20.38 -16.67 -7.36
C MET A 241 19.64 -15.64 -8.22
N LEU A 242 20.15 -15.38 -9.43
CA LEU A 242 19.54 -14.46 -10.38
C LEU A 242 18.21 -15.00 -10.93
N VAL A 243 18.11 -16.31 -11.15
CA VAL A 243 16.84 -16.99 -11.51
C VAL A 243 15.82 -16.86 -10.38
N SER A 244 16.22 -17.06 -9.13
CA SER A 244 15.34 -16.91 -7.95
C SER A 244 14.86 -15.48 -7.79
N ALA A 245 15.72 -14.48 -8.02
CA ALA A 245 15.34 -13.08 -8.07
C ALA A 245 14.35 -12.81 -9.22
N GLY A 246 14.62 -13.38 -10.40
CA GLY A 246 13.77 -13.26 -11.57
C GLY A 246 12.38 -13.84 -11.39
N GLU A 247 12.26 -14.96 -10.67
CA GLU A 247 10.95 -15.54 -10.32
C GLU A 247 10.12 -14.58 -9.46
N LYS A 248 10.77 -13.84 -8.55
CA LYS A 248 10.11 -12.83 -7.72
C LYS A 248 9.65 -11.64 -8.58
N VAL A 249 10.51 -11.14 -9.47
CA VAL A 249 10.16 -10.07 -10.42
C VAL A 249 9.01 -10.50 -11.34
N PHE A 250 9.03 -11.75 -11.79
CA PHE A 250 8.01 -12.32 -12.68
C PHE A 250 6.60 -12.31 -12.07
N LYS A 251 6.44 -12.14 -10.74
CA LYS A 251 5.12 -11.93 -10.12
C LYS A 251 4.36 -10.76 -10.75
N GLN A 252 5.05 -9.69 -11.18
CA GLN A 252 4.43 -8.57 -11.90
C GLN A 252 3.87 -8.98 -13.27
N CYS A 253 4.43 -10.02 -13.89
CA CYS A 253 4.01 -10.54 -15.19
C CYS A 253 2.85 -11.56 -15.07
N LYS A 254 2.67 -12.21 -13.91
CA LYS A 254 1.70 -13.31 -13.70
C LYS A 254 0.22 -12.90 -13.84
N SER A 255 -0.08 -11.60 -13.70
CA SER A 255 -1.43 -11.06 -13.93
C SER A 255 -1.86 -11.24 -15.39
N CYS A 256 -0.94 -11.01 -16.32
CA CYS A 256 -1.21 -11.04 -17.76
C CYS A 256 -0.68 -12.30 -18.45
N HIS A 257 0.39 -12.90 -17.94
CA HIS A 257 1.10 -14.01 -18.59
C HIS A 257 1.13 -15.26 -17.71
N GLN A 258 1.31 -16.40 -18.35
CA GLN A 258 1.60 -17.67 -17.68
C GLN A 258 2.89 -18.28 -18.26
N ILE A 259 3.56 -19.07 -17.42
CA ILE A 259 4.77 -19.80 -17.76
C ILE A 259 4.76 -21.17 -17.05
N GLY A 260 5.35 -22.20 -17.66
CA GLY A 260 5.40 -23.58 -17.14
C GLY A 260 4.59 -24.60 -17.96
N GLU A 261 4.58 -25.86 -17.52
CA GLU A 261 4.05 -27.01 -18.29
C GLU A 261 2.54 -26.91 -18.62
N ASN A 262 1.76 -26.23 -17.78
CA ASN A 262 0.31 -26.07 -17.94
C ASN A 262 -0.09 -24.62 -18.27
N ALA A 263 0.82 -23.83 -18.85
CA ALA A 263 0.55 -22.43 -19.16
C ALA A 263 -0.45 -22.28 -20.32
N SER A 264 -1.36 -21.33 -20.16
CA SER A 264 -2.37 -20.96 -21.16
C SER A 264 -2.36 -19.45 -21.39
N HIS A 265 -2.83 -19.02 -22.56
CA HIS A 265 -2.95 -17.61 -22.88
C HIS A 265 -3.97 -16.90 -21.98
N LYS A 266 -3.60 -15.72 -21.46
CA LYS A 266 -4.50 -14.84 -20.71
C LYS A 266 -4.63 -13.49 -21.45
N VAL A 267 -4.45 -12.38 -20.74
CA VAL A 267 -4.35 -11.03 -21.33
C VAL A 267 -3.14 -10.94 -22.26
N GLY A 268 -2.04 -11.62 -21.90
CA GLY A 268 -0.84 -11.79 -22.69
C GLY A 268 -0.59 -13.24 -23.14
N PRO A 269 0.32 -13.45 -24.10
CA PRO A 269 0.71 -14.79 -24.56
C PRO A 269 1.44 -15.60 -23.47
N VAL A 270 1.53 -16.91 -23.69
CA VAL A 270 2.38 -17.80 -22.88
C VAL A 270 3.84 -17.46 -23.15
N LEU A 271 4.65 -17.43 -22.09
CA LEU A 271 6.04 -16.99 -22.16
C LEU A 271 7.07 -18.11 -22.23
N ASN A 272 6.65 -19.38 -22.24
CA ASN A 272 7.56 -20.50 -22.53
C ASN A 272 8.20 -20.29 -23.91
N GLY A 273 9.51 -20.52 -24.01
CA GLY A 273 10.27 -20.36 -25.26
C GLY A 273 10.28 -18.94 -25.79
N VAL A 274 10.08 -17.91 -24.95
CA VAL A 274 10.06 -16.51 -25.44
C VAL A 274 11.46 -16.01 -25.77
N VAL A 275 12.50 -16.44 -25.04
CA VAL A 275 13.86 -15.93 -25.22
C VAL A 275 14.46 -16.54 -26.48
N GLY A 276 14.76 -15.71 -27.47
CA GLY A 276 15.25 -16.08 -28.80
C GLY A 276 14.15 -16.29 -29.85
N ARG A 277 12.87 -16.15 -29.48
CA ARG A 277 11.74 -16.26 -30.41
C ARG A 277 11.44 -14.93 -31.09
N ALA A 278 11.03 -14.97 -32.35
CA ALA A 278 10.52 -13.78 -33.04
C ALA A 278 9.24 -13.25 -32.35
N ALA A 279 9.10 -11.92 -32.32
CA ALA A 279 7.94 -11.29 -31.70
C ALA A 279 6.63 -11.71 -32.38
N ALA A 280 5.55 -11.76 -31.61
CA ALA A 280 4.21 -12.14 -32.06
C ALA A 280 4.05 -13.57 -32.65
N GLN A 281 4.86 -14.54 -32.22
CA GLN A 281 4.86 -15.92 -32.74
C GLN A 281 4.35 -16.99 -31.76
N ALA A 282 3.70 -16.65 -30.64
CA ALA A 282 3.08 -17.70 -29.82
C ALA A 282 1.79 -18.21 -30.50
N ASP A 283 1.74 -19.51 -30.73
CA ASP A 283 0.62 -20.16 -31.41
C ASP A 283 -0.70 -19.96 -30.67
N GLY A 284 -1.73 -19.49 -31.38
CA GLY A 284 -3.08 -19.36 -30.82
C GLY A 284 -3.33 -18.06 -30.03
N PHE A 285 -2.37 -17.15 -29.92
CA PHE A 285 -2.58 -15.83 -29.30
C PHE A 285 -2.86 -14.73 -30.35
N LYS A 286 -3.85 -13.86 -30.07
CA LYS A 286 -4.19 -12.74 -30.96
C LYS A 286 -3.42 -11.47 -30.59
N TYR A 287 -2.31 -11.22 -31.28
CA TYR A 287 -1.46 -10.04 -31.07
C TYR A 287 -2.07 -8.72 -31.58
N SER A 288 -1.46 -7.59 -31.19
CA SER A 288 -1.76 -6.29 -31.81
C SER A 288 -1.12 -6.20 -33.20
N PRO A 289 -1.70 -5.44 -34.16
CA PRO A 289 -1.08 -5.21 -35.46
C PRO A 289 0.34 -4.64 -35.34
N ALA A 290 0.57 -3.73 -34.37
CA ALA A 290 1.88 -3.14 -34.14
C ALA A 290 2.96 -4.19 -33.77
N LEU A 291 2.63 -5.13 -32.88
CA LEU A 291 3.59 -6.16 -32.47
C LEU A 291 3.78 -7.25 -33.55
N GLN A 292 2.73 -7.54 -34.33
CA GLN A 292 2.83 -8.42 -35.50
C GLN A 292 3.79 -7.84 -36.55
N ASN A 293 3.58 -6.57 -36.92
CA ASN A 293 4.46 -5.88 -37.87
C ASN A 293 5.90 -5.83 -37.37
N ALA A 294 6.13 -5.53 -36.08
CA ALA A 294 7.48 -5.52 -35.51
C ALA A 294 8.16 -6.91 -35.63
N GLY A 295 7.41 -8.00 -35.39
CA GLY A 295 7.90 -9.36 -35.59
C GLY A 295 8.21 -9.67 -37.06
N GLU A 296 7.37 -9.25 -38.01
CA GLU A 296 7.59 -9.39 -39.45
C GLU A 296 8.79 -8.57 -39.96
N GLU A 297 9.03 -7.41 -39.35
CA GLU A 297 10.19 -6.55 -39.60
C GLU A 297 11.48 -7.07 -38.95
N GLY A 298 11.40 -8.18 -38.21
CA GLY A 298 12.56 -8.91 -37.70
C GLY A 298 12.86 -8.72 -36.22
N LEU A 299 11.93 -8.20 -35.41
CA LEU A 299 12.09 -8.16 -33.96
C LEU A 299 12.16 -9.58 -33.39
N ILE A 300 13.30 -9.92 -32.79
CA ILE A 300 13.57 -11.17 -32.09
C ILE A 300 13.74 -10.84 -30.62
N TRP A 301 13.17 -11.64 -29.72
CA TRP A 301 13.34 -11.49 -28.27
C TRP A 301 14.67 -12.04 -27.77
N ASP A 302 15.77 -11.45 -28.23
CA ASP A 302 17.08 -11.66 -27.61
C ASP A 302 17.22 -10.87 -26.30
N HIS A 303 18.41 -10.87 -25.70
CA HIS A 303 18.64 -10.21 -24.42
C HIS A 303 18.43 -8.69 -24.51
N ASP A 304 19.10 -8.02 -25.45
CA ASP A 304 19.05 -6.56 -25.60
C ASP A 304 17.63 -6.05 -25.93
N THR A 305 16.91 -6.77 -26.79
CA THR A 305 15.55 -6.40 -27.18
C THR A 305 14.53 -6.68 -26.08
N LEU A 306 14.69 -7.76 -25.32
CA LEU A 306 13.88 -8.01 -24.12
C LEU A 306 14.16 -6.97 -23.04
N ASP A 307 15.42 -6.60 -22.83
CA ASP A 307 15.79 -5.57 -21.86
C ASP A 307 15.10 -4.24 -22.19
N ALA A 308 15.26 -3.77 -23.44
CA ALA A 308 14.61 -2.54 -23.89
C ALA A 308 13.07 -2.62 -23.84
N TYR A 309 12.50 -3.76 -24.19
CA TYR A 309 11.05 -3.95 -24.15
C TYR A 309 10.51 -4.01 -22.73
N LEU A 310 11.23 -4.64 -21.82
CA LEU A 310 10.88 -4.71 -20.41
C LEU A 310 11.08 -3.35 -19.72
N GLU A 311 12.05 -2.55 -20.12
CA GLU A 311 12.23 -1.17 -19.61
C GLU A 311 11.07 -0.26 -20.02
N SER A 312 10.66 -0.30 -21.29
CA SER A 312 9.55 0.52 -21.78
C SER A 312 8.87 -0.08 -23.02
N PRO A 313 7.81 -0.89 -22.84
CA PRO A 313 7.13 -1.55 -23.95
C PRO A 313 6.57 -0.59 -25.00
N ARG A 314 6.06 0.56 -24.54
CA ARG A 314 5.47 1.60 -25.39
C ARG A 314 6.52 2.36 -26.21
N ALA A 315 7.77 2.43 -25.73
CA ALA A 315 8.86 3.03 -26.47
C ALA A 315 9.31 2.13 -27.63
N VAL A 316 9.36 0.81 -27.40
CA VAL A 316 9.80 -0.16 -28.41
C VAL A 316 8.68 -0.50 -29.40
N VAL A 317 7.44 -0.73 -28.93
CA VAL A 317 6.29 -1.05 -29.80
C VAL A 317 5.14 -0.09 -29.51
N GLN A 318 5.14 1.02 -30.25
CA GLN A 318 4.08 2.02 -30.18
C GLN A 318 2.73 1.39 -30.57
N ARG A 319 1.68 1.68 -29.79
CA ARG A 319 0.33 1.08 -29.94
C ARG A 319 0.30 -0.45 -29.75
N GLY A 320 1.25 -1.00 -28.98
CA GLY A 320 1.17 -2.35 -28.42
C GLY A 320 -0.02 -2.52 -27.47
N ARG A 321 -0.48 -3.76 -27.28
CA ARG A 321 -1.55 -4.10 -26.32
C ARG A 321 -1.06 -4.29 -24.89
N MET A 322 0.25 -4.42 -24.68
CA MET A 322 0.81 -4.57 -23.34
C MET A 322 0.83 -3.20 -22.65
N SER A 323 -0.08 -2.97 -21.70
CA SER A 323 -0.21 -1.73 -20.93
C SER A 323 0.76 -1.61 -19.75
N PHE A 324 1.84 -2.39 -19.77
CA PHE A 324 2.85 -2.43 -18.72
C PHE A 324 3.74 -1.17 -18.76
N GLN A 325 3.98 -0.57 -17.59
CA GLN A 325 4.80 0.66 -17.47
C GLN A 325 6.29 0.41 -17.71
N GLY A 326 6.74 -0.83 -17.49
CA GLY A 326 8.13 -1.24 -17.61
C GLY A 326 8.85 -1.42 -16.27
N LEU A 327 9.97 -2.13 -16.29
CA LEU A 327 10.87 -2.39 -15.18
C LEU A 327 12.05 -1.40 -15.24
N ARG A 328 12.07 -0.42 -14.34
CA ARG A 328 13.13 0.62 -14.33
C ARG A 328 14.50 0.10 -13.88
N SER A 329 14.52 -0.91 -13.00
CA SER A 329 15.76 -1.51 -12.51
C SER A 329 16.36 -2.43 -13.57
N GLU A 330 17.59 -2.17 -13.98
CA GLU A 330 18.37 -3.05 -14.88
C GLU A 330 18.58 -4.42 -14.23
N GLU A 331 18.85 -4.48 -12.93
CA GLU A 331 19.01 -5.73 -12.18
C GLU A 331 17.74 -6.60 -12.24
N ASP A 332 16.56 -5.99 -12.11
CA ASP A 332 15.29 -6.72 -12.20
C ASP A 332 15.03 -7.25 -13.62
N ARG A 333 15.42 -6.49 -14.64
CA ARG A 333 15.30 -6.92 -16.04
C ARG A 333 16.24 -8.09 -16.34
N GLU A 334 17.49 -8.01 -15.91
CA GLU A 334 18.44 -9.11 -15.99
C GLU A 334 17.92 -10.37 -15.29
N ALA A 335 17.40 -10.19 -14.07
CA ALA A 335 16.85 -11.27 -13.28
C ALA A 335 15.67 -11.96 -13.98
N VAL A 336 14.68 -11.18 -14.48
CA VAL A 336 13.52 -11.77 -15.14
C VAL A 336 13.88 -12.42 -16.48
N ILE A 337 14.83 -11.86 -17.24
CA ILE A 337 15.33 -12.49 -18.48
C ILE A 337 16.03 -13.82 -18.15
N ALA A 338 16.84 -13.87 -17.09
CA ALA A 338 17.46 -15.10 -16.61
C ALA A 338 16.42 -16.15 -16.20
N TYR A 339 15.35 -15.75 -15.51
CA TYR A 339 14.24 -16.64 -15.17
C TYR A 339 13.50 -17.15 -16.41
N LEU A 340 13.18 -16.29 -17.38
CA LEU A 340 12.51 -16.69 -18.63
C LEU A 340 13.33 -17.72 -19.42
N ARG A 341 14.66 -17.63 -19.41
CA ARG A 341 15.56 -18.61 -20.05
C ARG A 341 15.42 -20.03 -19.48
N THR A 342 14.92 -20.19 -18.26
CA THR A 342 14.70 -21.51 -17.66
C THR A 342 13.49 -22.26 -18.24
N PHE A 343 12.66 -21.58 -19.03
CA PHE A 343 11.46 -22.14 -19.68
C PHE A 343 11.57 -22.15 -21.21
N ASN A 344 12.80 -22.21 -21.74
CA ASN A 344 13.05 -22.24 -23.17
C ASN A 344 12.86 -23.62 -23.82
#